data_AF-A0A1X6MRY6-F1
#
_entry.id   AF-A0A1X6MRY6-F1
#
_cell.length_a   1.000
_cell.length_b   1.000
_cell.length_c   1.000
_cell.angle_alpha   90.00
_cell.angle_beta   90.00
_cell.angle_gamma   90.00
#
_symmetry.space_group_name_H-M   'P 1'
#
loop_
_entity.id
_entity.type
_entity.pdbx_description
1 polymer ?
#
loop_
_entity_poly.entity_id
_entity_poly.type
_entity_poly.pdbx_seq_one_letter_code
_entity_poly.pdbx_strand_id
1 'polypeptide(L)'
;MSTSEEHTSELQARIRHLEAERARTSAETERLRAENHELRHLLEIKGPDIVRTLEARDAAMQKLHRAQRFIQDLLDERRGIDRAKEQRRFTLNNRHHRRRRGKTALLAQDSALEGWYIEYSRPPATAVLTTTTSLTYAELQERLRLDDETTPGMRVQIHGDLMFLCQPIVLEGPDSTYLVDWGEEAVNEGTVKYLTQNECRPVNTVFHAFVNPKAQDAWWYLGAHKLSPADTPSVWHKIMWQKGEASWPLELRRPSSPDHYTQERKELALVLSARWKAPLGIKDIARRIRTHELKQCCIELRSDGLRAESVTFTERVLKMKYRVLDEEEAG
;
A
#
# COMPACT_ATOMS: atom_id res chain seq x y z
N MET A 1 -20.95 21.88 84.45
CA MET A 1 -22.19 21.50 83.74
C MET A 1 -22.24 22.08 82.33
N SER A 2 -21.83 23.34 82.09
CA SER A 2 -21.83 24.00 80.75
C SER A 2 -21.12 23.22 79.62
N THR A 3 -19.94 22.65 79.87
CA THR A 3 -19.11 22.03 78.82
C THR A 3 -19.70 20.72 78.27
N SER A 4 -20.43 19.97 79.09
CA SER A 4 -21.10 18.73 78.65
C SER A 4 -22.30 19.04 77.76
N GLU A 5 -23.04 20.11 78.08
CA GLU A 5 -24.22 20.54 77.31
C GLU A 5 -23.79 21.09 75.94
N GLU A 6 -22.72 21.89 75.89
CA GLU A 6 -22.12 22.39 74.65
C GLU A 6 -21.66 21.25 73.72
N HIS A 7 -20.94 20.26 74.24
CA HIS A 7 -20.54 19.06 73.47
C HIS A 7 -21.73 18.26 72.95
N THR A 8 -22.80 18.12 73.75
CA THR A 8 -24.01 17.41 73.29
C THR A 8 -24.73 18.18 72.18
N SER A 9 -24.73 19.52 72.24
CA SER A 9 -25.31 20.39 71.21
C SER A 9 -24.52 20.32 69.90
N GLU A 10 -23.19 20.32 69.97
CA GLU A 10 -22.32 20.17 68.79
C GLU A 10 -22.48 18.81 68.11
N LEU A 11 -22.53 17.73 68.90
CA LEU A 11 -22.80 16.38 68.37
C LEU A 11 -24.18 16.29 67.71
N GLN A 12 -25.20 16.89 68.30
CA GLN A 12 -26.54 16.93 67.70
C GLN A 12 -26.55 17.72 66.39
N ALA A 13 -25.83 18.84 66.32
CA ALA A 13 -25.69 19.61 65.08
C ALA A 13 -24.97 18.79 64.00
N ARG A 14 -23.93 18.04 64.37
CA ARG A 14 -23.19 17.18 63.43
C ARG A 14 -24.03 16.01 62.92
N ILE A 15 -24.82 15.38 63.80
CA ILE A 15 -25.76 14.32 63.41
C ILE A 15 -26.76 14.86 62.39
N ARG A 16 -27.38 16.01 62.66
CA ARG A 16 -28.34 16.64 61.73
C ARG A 16 -27.71 16.98 60.38
N HIS A 17 -26.47 17.45 60.37
CA HIS A 17 -25.73 17.72 59.12
C HIS A 17 -25.51 16.45 58.31
N LEU A 18 -25.03 15.38 58.96
CA LEU A 18 -24.76 14.10 58.30
C LEU A 18 -26.05 13.44 57.79
N GLU A 19 -27.16 13.56 58.54
CA GLU A 19 -28.47 13.10 58.09
C GLU A 19 -28.94 13.87 56.85
N ALA A 20 -28.73 15.18 56.80
CA ALA A 20 -29.06 16.00 55.64
C ALA A 20 -28.20 15.66 54.41
N GLU A 21 -26.89 15.44 54.57
CA GLU A 21 -26.00 14.98 53.48
C GLU A 21 -26.37 13.59 52.99
N ARG A 22 -26.69 12.67 53.90
CA ARG A 22 -27.14 11.32 53.55
C ARG A 22 -28.45 11.37 52.77
N ALA A 23 -29.39 12.23 53.17
CA ALA A 23 -30.64 12.41 52.44
C ALA A 23 -30.41 12.95 51.02
N ARG A 24 -29.51 13.94 50.86
CA ARG A 24 -29.15 14.51 49.55
C ARG A 24 -28.51 13.48 48.63
N THR A 25 -27.50 12.77 49.13
CA THR A 25 -26.80 11.73 48.36
C THR A 25 -27.74 10.58 48.00
N SER A 26 -28.62 10.15 48.91
CA SER A 26 -29.64 9.13 48.62
C SER A 26 -30.56 9.58 47.49
N ALA A 27 -31.10 10.80 47.55
CA ALA A 27 -31.98 11.34 46.52
C ALA A 27 -31.27 11.44 45.14
N GLU A 28 -30.00 11.83 45.13
CA GLU A 28 -29.20 11.87 43.91
C GLU A 28 -28.97 10.47 43.33
N THR A 29 -28.67 9.48 44.17
CA THR A 29 -28.50 8.09 43.69
C THR A 29 -29.79 7.50 43.14
N GLU A 30 -30.94 7.81 43.71
CA GLU A 30 -32.24 7.37 43.21
C GLU A 30 -32.57 8.00 41.87
N ARG A 31 -32.30 9.31 41.72
CA ARG A 31 -32.46 10.01 40.45
C ARG A 31 -31.56 9.40 39.36
N LEU A 32 -30.28 9.19 39.64
CA LEU A 32 -29.35 8.60 38.69
C LEU A 32 -29.73 7.15 38.32
N ARG A 33 -30.32 6.39 39.25
CA ARG A 33 -30.84 5.04 38.97
C ARG A 33 -32.06 5.10 38.04
N ALA A 34 -32.97 6.06 38.22
CA ALA A 34 -34.10 6.25 37.35
C ALA A 34 -33.66 6.64 35.93
N GLU A 35 -32.73 7.61 35.80
CA GLU A 35 -32.17 8.03 34.51
C GLU A 35 -31.43 6.85 33.81
N ASN A 36 -30.65 6.06 34.55
CA ASN A 36 -30.01 4.86 33.98
C ASN A 36 -31.02 3.81 33.51
N HIS A 37 -32.12 3.64 34.24
CA HIS A 37 -33.17 2.70 33.84
C HIS A 37 -33.82 3.14 32.53
N GLU A 38 -34.13 4.43 32.40
CA GLU A 38 -34.71 5.01 31.17
C GLU A 38 -33.76 4.89 29.97
N LEU A 39 -32.47 5.17 30.16
CA LEU A 39 -31.46 5.01 29.11
C LEU A 39 -31.33 3.57 28.64
N ARG A 40 -31.36 2.59 29.57
CA ARG A 40 -31.33 1.17 29.22
C ARG A 40 -32.56 0.75 28.42
N HIS A 41 -33.74 1.22 28.83
CA HIS A 41 -34.98 0.95 28.12
C HIS A 41 -34.97 1.55 26.69
N LEU A 42 -34.44 2.77 26.52
CA LEU A 42 -34.27 3.39 25.20
C LEU A 42 -33.28 2.62 24.30
N LEU A 43 -32.20 2.09 24.87
CA LEU A 43 -31.25 1.25 24.13
C LEU A 43 -31.87 -0.08 23.71
N GLU A 44 -32.68 -0.69 24.56
CA GLU A 44 -33.39 -1.92 24.27
C GLU A 44 -34.42 -1.74 23.14
N ILE A 45 -35.13 -0.60 23.12
CA ILE A 45 -36.06 -0.25 22.04
C ILE A 45 -35.32 0.04 20.73
N LYS A 46 -34.22 0.80 20.76
CA LYS A 46 -33.53 1.26 19.52
C LYS A 46 -32.52 0.27 18.96
N GLY A 47 -32.02 -0.67 19.77
CA GLY A 47 -31.06 -1.69 19.36
C GLY A 47 -31.50 -2.49 18.13
N PRO A 48 -32.72 -3.05 18.11
CA PRO A 48 -33.23 -3.82 16.97
C PRO A 48 -33.26 -3.05 15.64
N ASP A 49 -33.64 -1.77 15.67
CA ASP A 49 -33.68 -0.94 14.46
C ASP A 49 -32.28 -0.68 13.90
N ILE A 50 -31.29 -0.44 14.78
CA ILE A 50 -29.89 -0.30 14.38
C ILE A 50 -29.40 -1.60 13.73
N VAL A 51 -29.68 -2.75 14.33
CA VAL A 51 -29.28 -4.06 13.75
C VAL A 51 -29.92 -4.27 12.37
N ARG A 52 -31.23 -4.01 12.23
CA ARG A 52 -31.92 -4.10 10.93
C ARG A 52 -31.31 -3.18 9.88
N THR A 53 -30.95 -1.95 10.24
CA THR A 53 -30.32 -1.01 9.30
C THR A 53 -28.92 -1.47 8.86
N LEU A 54 -28.16 -2.10 9.76
CA LEU A 54 -26.85 -2.66 9.45
C LEU A 54 -26.96 -3.88 8.53
N GLU A 55 -27.88 -4.81 8.84
CA GLU A 55 -28.14 -5.98 7.99
C GLU A 55 -28.61 -5.58 6.58
N ALA A 56 -29.50 -4.59 6.48
CA ALA A 56 -29.96 -4.07 5.19
C ALA A 56 -28.81 -3.44 4.39
N ARG A 57 -27.94 -2.67 5.06
CA ARG A 57 -26.74 -2.09 4.43
C ARG A 57 -25.79 -3.18 3.93
N ASP A 58 -25.52 -4.18 4.76
CA ASP A 58 -24.57 -5.25 4.42
C ASP A 58 -25.11 -6.13 3.29
N ALA A 59 -26.42 -6.39 3.25
CA ALA A 59 -27.09 -7.05 2.12
C ALA A 59 -26.99 -6.21 0.82
N ALA A 60 -27.15 -4.90 0.90
CA ALA A 60 -26.97 -4.00 -0.26
C ALA A 60 -25.51 -4.01 -0.76
N MET A 61 -24.54 -3.98 0.16
CA MET A 61 -23.11 -4.10 -0.17
C MET A 61 -22.78 -5.43 -0.84
N GLN A 62 -23.37 -6.54 -0.39
CA GLN A 62 -23.20 -7.84 -1.05
C GLN A 62 -23.77 -7.84 -2.48
N LYS A 63 -24.93 -7.21 -2.69
CA LYS A 63 -25.51 -7.05 -4.04
C LYS A 63 -24.60 -6.22 -4.95
N LEU A 64 -24.01 -5.14 -4.44
CA LEU A 64 -23.05 -4.32 -5.20
C LEU A 64 -21.79 -5.13 -5.58
N HIS A 65 -21.22 -5.90 -4.67
CA HIS A 65 -20.06 -6.75 -4.99
C HIS A 65 -20.39 -7.80 -6.05
N ARG A 66 -21.58 -8.41 -6.00
CA ARG A 66 -22.02 -9.36 -7.04
C ARG A 66 -22.17 -8.67 -8.39
N ALA A 67 -22.73 -7.45 -8.42
CA ALA A 67 -22.85 -6.66 -9.64
C ALA A 67 -21.49 -6.26 -10.21
N GLN A 68 -20.54 -5.84 -9.38
CA GLN A 68 -19.18 -5.53 -9.80
C GLN A 68 -18.46 -6.75 -10.39
N ARG A 69 -18.59 -7.91 -9.75
CA ARG A 69 -18.02 -9.16 -10.27
C ARG A 69 -18.61 -9.52 -11.63
N PHE A 70 -19.93 -9.42 -11.77
CA PHE A 70 -20.60 -9.67 -13.05
C PHE A 70 -20.14 -8.72 -14.16
N ILE A 71 -20.00 -7.42 -13.86
CA ILE A 71 -19.46 -6.44 -14.82
C ILE A 71 -18.03 -6.80 -15.20
N GLN A 72 -17.20 -7.21 -14.24
CA GLN A 72 -15.83 -7.62 -14.50
C GLN A 72 -15.76 -8.86 -15.40
N ASP A 73 -16.60 -9.87 -15.13
CA ASP A 73 -16.70 -11.07 -15.96
C ASP A 73 -17.10 -10.72 -17.40
N LEU A 74 -18.07 -9.82 -17.60
CA LEU A 74 -18.46 -9.32 -18.93
C LEU A 74 -17.34 -8.55 -19.65
N LEU A 75 -16.55 -7.76 -18.92
CA LEU A 75 -15.42 -7.03 -19.50
C LEU A 75 -14.31 -7.99 -19.93
N ASP A 76 -14.04 -9.02 -19.14
CA ASP A 76 -13.02 -10.02 -19.46
C ASP A 76 -13.45 -10.93 -20.62
N GLU A 77 -14.74 -11.28 -20.71
CA GLU A 77 -15.32 -11.95 -21.88
C GLU A 77 -15.16 -11.10 -23.14
N ARG A 78 -15.50 -9.80 -23.06
CA ARG A 78 -15.34 -8.87 -24.20
C ARG A 78 -13.88 -8.73 -24.63
N ARG A 79 -12.95 -8.63 -23.67
CA ARG A 79 -11.50 -8.63 -23.95
C ARG A 79 -11.04 -9.93 -24.60
N GLY A 80 -11.60 -11.07 -24.21
CA GLY A 80 -11.35 -12.36 -24.86
C GLY A 80 -11.81 -12.38 -26.32
N ILE A 81 -12.99 -11.84 -26.59
CA ILE A 81 -13.54 -11.71 -27.95
C ILE A 81 -12.66 -10.79 -28.81
N ASP A 82 -12.20 -9.66 -28.27
CA ASP A 82 -11.34 -8.72 -28.99
C ASP A 82 -9.96 -9.35 -29.30
N ARG A 83 -9.36 -10.08 -28.35
CA ARG A 83 -8.13 -10.86 -28.60
C ARG A 83 -8.32 -11.93 -29.67
N ALA A 84 -9.46 -12.63 -29.68
CA ALA A 84 -9.76 -13.62 -30.71
C ALA A 84 -9.97 -12.98 -32.10
N LYS A 85 -10.56 -11.78 -32.17
CA LYS A 85 -10.66 -10.99 -33.40
C LYS A 85 -9.30 -10.48 -33.87
N GLU A 86 -8.44 -10.07 -32.95
CA GLU A 86 -7.10 -9.57 -33.24
C GLU A 86 -6.17 -10.69 -33.72
N GLN A 87 -6.23 -11.88 -33.11
CA GLN A 87 -5.55 -13.07 -33.62
C GLN A 87 -6.04 -13.50 -35.00
N ARG A 88 -7.35 -13.38 -35.29
CA ARG A 88 -7.91 -13.60 -36.63
C ARG A 88 -7.50 -12.53 -37.64
N ARG A 89 -7.29 -11.29 -37.21
CA ARG A 89 -6.74 -10.21 -38.06
C ARG A 89 -5.26 -10.41 -38.32
N PHE A 90 -4.49 -10.86 -37.32
CA PHE A 90 -3.06 -11.12 -37.45
C PHE A 90 -2.75 -12.31 -38.37
N THR A 91 -3.58 -13.35 -38.36
CA THR A 91 -3.48 -14.46 -39.32
C THR A 91 -3.86 -14.06 -40.75
N LEU A 92 -4.65 -12.99 -40.94
CA LEU A 92 -4.99 -12.43 -42.26
C LEU A 92 -4.00 -11.36 -42.76
N ASN A 93 -3.36 -10.58 -41.87
CA ASN A 93 -2.53 -9.42 -42.26
C ASN A 93 -1.05 -9.73 -42.48
N ASN A 94 -0.60 -10.98 -42.35
CA ASN A 94 0.80 -11.38 -42.56
C ASN A 94 1.24 -11.39 -44.04
N ARG A 95 0.60 -10.58 -44.91
CA ARG A 95 0.99 -10.41 -46.31
C ARG A 95 1.22 -8.99 -46.80
N HIS A 96 0.92 -7.92 -46.07
CA HIS A 96 1.08 -6.58 -46.65
C HIS A 96 1.51 -5.47 -45.67
N HIS A 97 2.71 -4.93 -45.95
CA HIS A 97 3.25 -3.60 -45.61
C HIS A 97 3.66 -3.38 -44.13
N ARG A 98 4.92 -3.11 -43.74
CA ARG A 98 6.09 -2.36 -44.28
C ARG A 98 5.76 -0.96 -44.84
N ARG A 99 6.16 0.05 -44.06
CA ARG A 99 6.22 1.52 -44.30
C ARG A 99 5.07 2.35 -43.70
N ARG A 100 5.38 3.10 -42.62
CA ARG A 100 5.45 4.58 -42.63
C ARG A 100 5.78 5.12 -41.22
N ARG A 101 6.96 5.75 -41.10
CA ARG A 101 7.33 6.70 -40.04
C ARG A 101 6.78 8.09 -40.38
N GLY A 102 6.34 8.84 -39.36
CA GLY A 102 6.56 10.29 -39.27
C GLY A 102 5.32 11.19 -39.06
N LYS A 103 5.50 12.14 -38.12
CA LYS A 103 4.74 13.38 -37.80
C LYS A 103 3.58 13.21 -36.79
N THR A 104 3.41 14.03 -35.74
CA THR A 104 3.96 15.34 -35.28
C THR A 104 3.39 15.51 -33.86
N ALA A 105 4.17 15.76 -32.80
CA ALA A 105 4.57 17.09 -32.31
C ALA A 105 3.41 18.11 -32.23
N LEU A 106 2.53 17.95 -31.24
CA LEU A 106 1.63 18.95 -30.65
C LEU A 106 0.96 18.25 -29.47
N LEU A 107 1.36 18.57 -28.23
CA LEU A 107 0.74 18.28 -26.91
C LEU A 107 1.83 18.23 -25.83
N ALA A 108 2.70 19.24 -25.78
CA ALA A 108 3.88 19.27 -24.92
C ALA A 108 3.61 19.61 -23.43
N GLN A 109 2.36 19.52 -22.96
CA GLN A 109 2.04 19.71 -21.53
C GLN A 109 1.11 18.64 -20.92
N ASP A 110 0.45 17.80 -21.74
CA ASP A 110 -0.28 16.61 -21.26
C ASP A 110 0.56 15.32 -21.36
N SER A 111 1.71 15.34 -22.04
CA SER A 111 2.52 14.14 -22.34
C SER A 111 3.42 13.64 -21.22
N ALA A 112 3.56 14.37 -20.09
CA ALA A 112 4.45 13.96 -19.00
C ALA A 112 3.85 12.80 -18.14
N LEU A 113 2.56 12.50 -18.32
CA LEU A 113 1.80 11.52 -17.55
C LEU A 113 1.30 10.32 -18.39
N GLU A 114 1.40 10.37 -19.72
CA GLU A 114 1.20 9.21 -20.58
C GLU A 114 2.37 8.23 -20.37
N GLY A 115 2.06 6.99 -19.98
CA GLY A 115 3.07 5.92 -19.84
C GLY A 115 3.43 5.51 -18.42
N TRP A 116 2.95 6.21 -17.39
CA TRP A 116 3.17 5.77 -16.01
C TRP A 116 2.17 4.69 -15.59
N TYR A 117 2.59 3.60 -14.94
CA TYR A 117 1.68 2.57 -14.41
C TYR A 117 2.26 1.84 -13.20
N ILE A 118 1.40 1.23 -12.36
CA ILE A 118 1.90 0.27 -11.34
C ILE A 118 1.93 -1.14 -11.92
N GLU A 119 3.06 -1.80 -11.73
CA GLU A 119 3.29 -3.21 -11.97
C GLU A 119 3.47 -3.96 -10.63
N TYR A 120 2.96 -5.20 -10.58
CA TYR A 120 3.00 -6.04 -9.37
C TYR A 120 3.58 -7.43 -9.63
N SER A 121 3.64 -7.86 -10.88
CA SER A 121 3.85 -9.26 -11.25
C SER A 121 4.91 -9.45 -12.32
N ARG A 122 5.18 -8.45 -13.15
CA ARG A 122 6.25 -8.50 -14.15
C ARG A 122 7.55 -7.94 -13.57
N PRO A 123 8.71 -8.42 -14.06
CA PRO A 123 9.98 -7.75 -13.76
C PRO A 123 9.93 -6.30 -14.26
N PRO A 124 10.64 -5.37 -13.59
CA PRO A 124 10.62 -3.98 -14.00
C PRO A 124 11.25 -3.78 -15.39
N ALA A 125 10.89 -2.68 -16.06
CA ALA A 125 11.44 -2.35 -17.39
C ALA A 125 12.96 -2.17 -17.36
N THR A 126 13.53 -1.76 -16.23
CA THR A 126 14.99 -1.67 -16.03
C THR A 126 15.68 -3.03 -15.91
N ALA A 127 14.94 -4.14 -15.82
CA ALA A 127 15.54 -5.46 -15.77
C ALA A 127 16.21 -5.79 -17.11
N VAL A 128 17.53 -5.89 -17.10
CA VAL A 128 18.33 -6.12 -18.32
C VAL A 128 18.37 -7.60 -18.72
N LEU A 129 18.03 -8.49 -17.77
CA LEU A 129 18.07 -9.93 -17.92
C LEU A 129 16.77 -10.54 -17.44
N THR A 130 16.33 -11.60 -18.11
CA THR A 130 15.32 -12.52 -17.58
C THR A 130 15.97 -13.87 -17.34
N THR A 131 15.97 -14.31 -16.08
CA THR A 131 16.35 -15.69 -15.77
C THR A 131 15.23 -16.62 -16.25
N THR A 132 15.59 -17.70 -16.95
CA THR A 132 14.60 -18.64 -17.49
C THR A 132 13.96 -19.51 -16.40
N THR A 133 14.56 -19.53 -15.20
CA THR A 133 14.06 -20.24 -14.02
C THR A 133 14.00 -19.29 -12.83
N SER A 134 13.04 -19.52 -11.93
CA SER A 134 13.02 -18.92 -10.59
C SER A 134 13.94 -19.67 -9.65
N LEU A 135 14.46 -18.97 -8.64
CA LEU A 135 15.21 -19.56 -7.53
C LEU A 135 14.30 -19.72 -6.31
N THR A 136 14.50 -20.79 -5.56
CA THR A 136 13.98 -20.89 -4.19
C THR A 136 14.84 -20.05 -3.24
N TYR A 137 14.28 -19.65 -2.10
CA TYR A 137 15.03 -18.94 -1.08
C TYR A 137 16.19 -19.80 -0.54
N ALA A 138 15.99 -21.12 -0.42
CA ALA A 138 17.05 -22.05 -0.02
C ALA A 138 18.24 -22.04 -1.00
N GLU A 139 17.98 -22.01 -2.32
CA GLU A 139 19.04 -21.88 -3.31
C GLU A 139 19.76 -20.53 -3.23
N LEU A 140 19.03 -19.45 -2.91
CA LEU A 140 19.64 -18.13 -2.68
C LEU A 140 20.52 -18.14 -1.42
N GLN A 141 20.06 -18.72 -0.31
CA GLN A 141 20.85 -18.85 0.91
C GLN A 141 22.14 -19.62 0.65
N GLU A 142 22.08 -20.74 -0.07
CA GLU A 142 23.26 -21.53 -0.41
C GLU A 142 24.23 -20.77 -1.33
N ARG A 143 23.72 -20.17 -2.42
CA ARG A 143 24.57 -19.52 -3.43
C ARG A 143 25.14 -18.18 -2.97
N LEU A 144 24.41 -17.45 -2.15
CA LEU A 144 24.77 -16.11 -1.68
C LEU A 144 25.28 -16.11 -0.24
N ARG A 145 25.28 -17.27 0.44
CA ARG A 145 25.71 -17.45 1.85
C ARG A 145 24.95 -16.51 2.80
N LEU A 146 23.63 -16.41 2.61
CA LEU A 146 22.77 -15.60 3.47
C LEU A 146 22.53 -16.31 4.81
N ASP A 147 22.39 -15.54 5.88
CA ASP A 147 21.99 -16.05 7.20
C ASP A 147 20.46 -16.27 7.27
N ASP A 148 20.02 -16.94 8.35
CA ASP A 148 18.59 -17.22 8.60
C ASP A 148 17.81 -15.96 9.03
N GLU A 149 18.48 -14.87 9.39
CA GLU A 149 17.83 -13.60 9.79
C GLU A 149 17.39 -12.75 8.58
N THR A 150 17.89 -13.07 7.38
CA THR A 150 17.56 -12.41 6.11
C THR A 150 16.13 -12.75 5.61
N THR A 151 15.14 -12.84 6.51
CA THR A 151 13.77 -13.24 6.14
C THR A 151 13.05 -12.12 5.38
N PRO A 152 12.71 -12.32 4.11
CA PRO A 152 12.32 -11.23 3.21
C PRO A 152 10.89 -10.76 3.41
N GLY A 153 10.69 -9.44 3.58
CA GLY A 153 9.38 -8.78 3.77
C GLY A 153 9.02 -7.82 2.63
N MET A 154 7.87 -7.13 2.75
CA MET A 154 7.44 -6.09 1.78
C MET A 154 8.49 -5.01 1.50
N ARG A 155 9.45 -4.86 2.41
CA ARG A 155 10.44 -3.80 2.41
C ARG A 155 11.68 -4.21 1.64
N VAL A 156 12.34 -3.20 1.12
CA VAL A 156 13.69 -3.33 0.57
C VAL A 156 14.63 -3.81 1.67
N GLN A 157 15.13 -5.04 1.56
CA GLN A 157 16.15 -5.58 2.45
C GLN A 157 17.49 -5.56 1.74
N ILE A 158 18.49 -4.97 2.38
CA ILE A 158 19.83 -4.83 1.81
C ILE A 158 20.82 -5.59 2.68
N HIS A 159 21.51 -6.55 2.08
CA HIS A 159 22.55 -7.36 2.71
C HIS A 159 23.82 -7.28 1.88
N GLY A 160 24.79 -6.48 2.32
CA GLY A 160 25.95 -6.14 1.48
C GLY A 160 25.49 -5.52 0.16
N ASP A 161 25.91 -6.06 -0.97
CA ASP A 161 25.55 -5.56 -2.31
C ASP A 161 24.34 -6.30 -2.91
N LEU A 162 23.56 -6.97 -2.08
CA LEU A 162 22.36 -7.70 -2.46
C LEU A 162 21.12 -6.96 -1.97
N MET A 163 20.09 -6.90 -2.82
CA MET A 163 18.79 -6.31 -2.49
C MET A 163 17.69 -7.35 -2.69
N PHE A 164 16.84 -7.54 -1.69
CA PHE A 164 15.72 -8.48 -1.73
C PHE A 164 14.39 -7.75 -1.53
N LEU A 165 13.40 -8.09 -2.35
CA LEU A 165 12.08 -7.47 -2.39
C LEU A 165 10.99 -8.54 -2.44
N CYS A 166 10.11 -8.60 -1.43
CA CYS A 166 8.88 -9.38 -1.54
C CYS A 166 7.69 -8.49 -1.90
N GLN A 167 6.89 -8.94 -2.88
CA GLN A 167 5.68 -8.30 -3.36
C GLN A 167 5.83 -6.79 -3.58
N PRO A 168 6.87 -6.32 -4.30
CA PRO A 168 7.09 -4.90 -4.46
C PRO A 168 5.95 -4.25 -5.25
N ILE A 169 5.75 -2.96 -4.97
CA ILE A 169 4.91 -2.09 -5.79
C ILE A 169 5.87 -1.35 -6.71
N VAL A 170 5.88 -1.70 -8.00
CA VAL A 170 6.75 -1.06 -8.98
C VAL A 170 5.95 0.03 -9.68
N LEU A 171 6.44 1.26 -9.66
CA LEU A 171 5.94 2.36 -10.47
C LEU A 171 6.83 2.49 -11.69
N GLU A 172 6.30 2.12 -12.85
CA GLU A 172 6.95 2.32 -14.13
C GLU A 172 6.59 3.70 -14.68
N GLY A 173 7.60 4.42 -15.16
CA GLY A 173 7.46 5.63 -15.96
C GLY A 173 8.06 5.43 -17.34
N PRO A 174 7.97 6.44 -18.23
CA PRO A 174 8.47 6.36 -19.60
C PRO A 174 9.97 6.04 -19.67
N ASP A 175 10.77 6.63 -18.78
CA ASP A 175 12.24 6.54 -18.80
C ASP A 175 12.85 6.08 -17.46
N SER A 176 12.01 5.81 -16.45
CA SER A 176 12.46 5.48 -15.09
C SER A 176 11.55 4.46 -14.43
N THR A 177 12.14 3.60 -13.62
CA THR A 177 11.43 2.63 -12.77
C THR A 177 11.63 3.00 -11.30
N TYR A 178 10.56 2.96 -10.51
CA TYR A 178 10.61 3.24 -9.07
C TYR A 178 10.04 2.08 -8.27
N LEU A 179 10.71 1.72 -7.18
CA LEU A 179 10.15 0.90 -6.12
C LEU A 179 9.40 1.79 -5.15
N VAL A 180 8.15 1.45 -4.87
CA VAL A 180 7.29 2.16 -3.93
C VAL A 180 7.17 1.34 -2.66
N ASP A 181 7.80 1.82 -1.60
CA ASP A 181 7.69 1.26 -0.25
C ASP A 181 6.78 2.12 0.62
N TRP A 182 6.18 1.50 1.64
CA TRP A 182 5.35 2.16 2.64
C TRP A 182 5.81 1.75 4.03
N GLY A 183 6.21 2.74 4.82
CA GLY A 183 6.82 2.52 6.12
C GLY A 183 6.55 3.65 7.09
N GLU A 184 6.94 3.44 8.33
CA GLU A 184 6.98 4.51 9.32
C GLU A 184 8.05 5.52 8.93
N GLU A 185 7.81 6.80 9.19
CA GLU A 185 8.71 7.89 8.80
C GLU A 185 10.15 7.64 9.25
N ALA A 186 10.35 7.27 10.52
CA ALA A 186 11.67 6.98 11.07
C ALA A 186 12.39 5.84 10.33
N VAL A 187 11.65 4.84 9.85
CA VAL A 187 12.22 3.73 9.09
C VAL A 187 12.58 4.16 7.68
N ASN A 188 11.68 4.89 7.00
CA ASN A 188 11.94 5.40 5.66
C ASN A 188 13.16 6.33 5.66
N GLU A 189 13.26 7.22 6.65
CA GLU A 189 14.44 8.06 6.86
C GLU A 189 15.70 7.22 7.07
N GLY A 190 15.61 6.14 7.87
CA GLY A 190 16.70 5.18 8.05
C GLY A 190 17.17 4.58 6.73
N THR A 191 16.25 4.12 5.88
CA THR A 191 16.55 3.57 4.56
C THR A 191 17.20 4.62 3.65
N VAL A 192 16.66 5.84 3.60
CA VAL A 192 17.23 6.94 2.80
C VAL A 192 18.63 7.30 3.27
N LYS A 193 18.84 7.44 4.59
CA LYS A 193 20.17 7.68 5.19
C LYS A 193 21.14 6.54 4.88
N TYR A 194 20.68 5.29 4.97
CA TYR A 194 21.48 4.13 4.64
C TYR A 194 21.96 4.14 3.18
N LEU A 195 21.11 4.58 2.25
CA LEU A 195 21.44 4.67 0.82
C LEU A 195 22.32 5.89 0.47
N THR A 196 22.23 6.98 1.23
CA THR A 196 22.83 8.29 0.83
C THR A 196 23.99 8.76 1.69
N GLN A 197 24.04 8.37 2.97
CA GLN A 197 24.93 8.97 3.98
C GLN A 197 25.84 7.95 4.69
N ASN A 198 25.74 6.67 4.38
CA ASN A 198 26.54 5.66 5.05
C ASN A 198 28.02 5.76 4.62
N GLU A 199 28.91 6.14 5.53
CA GLU A 199 30.35 6.29 5.28
C GLU A 199 31.00 5.02 4.72
N CYS A 200 30.44 3.85 5.03
CA CYS A 200 30.90 2.55 4.53
C CYS A 200 30.37 2.20 3.13
N ARG A 201 29.54 3.04 2.50
CA ARG A 201 28.88 2.73 1.23
C ARG A 201 28.91 3.92 0.25
N PRO A 202 29.69 3.85 -0.84
CA PRO A 202 29.74 4.92 -1.85
C PRO A 202 28.38 5.19 -2.50
N VAL A 203 28.13 6.44 -2.89
CA VAL A 203 26.89 6.89 -3.58
C VAL A 203 26.61 6.12 -4.89
N ASN A 204 27.64 5.54 -5.51
CA ASN A 204 27.53 4.76 -6.74
C ASN A 204 27.53 3.24 -6.52
N THR A 205 27.18 2.79 -5.31
CA THR A 205 27.15 1.35 -5.01
C THR A 205 26.14 0.64 -5.90
N VAL A 206 26.58 -0.47 -6.48
CA VAL A 206 25.76 -1.34 -7.32
C VAL A 206 25.16 -2.43 -6.45
N PHE A 207 23.87 -2.69 -6.66
CA PHE A 207 23.12 -3.72 -5.96
C PHE A 207 22.60 -4.78 -6.93
N HIS A 208 22.78 -6.04 -6.57
CA HIS A 208 22.15 -7.17 -7.26
C HIS A 208 20.74 -7.38 -6.69
N ALA A 209 19.74 -7.06 -7.49
CA ALA A 209 18.35 -7.00 -7.08
C ALA A 209 17.61 -8.33 -7.30
N PHE A 210 16.90 -8.81 -6.29
CA PHE A 210 16.06 -10.00 -6.33
C PHE A 210 14.63 -9.66 -5.91
N VAL A 211 13.66 -10.18 -6.66
CA VAL A 211 12.24 -9.96 -6.42
C VAL A 211 11.47 -11.26 -6.28
N ASN A 212 10.51 -11.26 -5.35
CA ASN A 212 9.51 -12.30 -5.19
C ASN A 212 8.11 -11.66 -5.29
N PRO A 213 7.45 -11.70 -6.45
CA PRO A 213 6.21 -10.94 -6.69
C PRO A 213 4.98 -11.48 -5.95
N LYS A 214 4.98 -12.77 -5.55
CA LYS A 214 3.77 -13.48 -5.11
C LYS A 214 3.84 -13.98 -3.67
N ALA A 215 4.92 -13.68 -2.93
CA ALA A 215 5.20 -14.31 -1.64
C ALA A 215 5.12 -15.85 -1.70
N GLN A 216 5.58 -16.42 -2.82
CA GLN A 216 5.79 -17.85 -3.01
C GLN A 216 7.29 -18.11 -2.98
N ASP A 217 7.74 -19.36 -2.94
CA ASP A 217 9.18 -19.67 -2.97
C ASP A 217 9.76 -19.56 -4.40
N ALA A 218 9.61 -18.39 -5.01
CA ALA A 218 10.01 -18.10 -6.38
C ALA A 218 10.60 -16.68 -6.47
N TRP A 219 11.92 -16.63 -6.55
CA TRP A 219 12.73 -15.43 -6.64
C TRP A 219 13.28 -15.24 -8.05
N TRP A 220 13.26 -14.00 -8.51
CA TRP A 220 13.81 -13.59 -9.79
C TRP A 220 14.92 -12.59 -9.60
N TYR A 221 16.00 -12.78 -10.34
CA TYR A 221 17.09 -11.83 -10.39
C TYR A 221 16.76 -10.75 -11.43
N LEU A 222 16.74 -9.48 -11.01
CA LEU A 222 16.41 -8.34 -11.86
C LEU A 222 17.64 -7.74 -12.56
N GLY A 223 18.83 -8.00 -12.05
CA GLY A 223 20.05 -7.36 -12.54
C GLY A 223 20.72 -6.46 -11.50
N ALA A 224 21.85 -5.90 -11.90
CA ALA A 224 22.60 -4.89 -11.18
C ALA A 224 21.93 -3.52 -11.33
N HIS A 225 21.72 -2.83 -10.21
CA HIS A 225 21.04 -1.54 -10.16
C HIS A 225 21.76 -0.57 -9.22
N LYS A 226 21.75 0.71 -9.57
CA LYS A 226 21.98 1.81 -8.63
C LYS A 226 20.64 2.25 -8.04
N LEU A 227 20.67 2.63 -6.77
CA LEU A 227 19.50 3.05 -6.01
C LEU A 227 19.62 4.53 -5.67
N SER A 228 18.60 5.32 -6.01
CA SER A 228 18.50 6.72 -5.60
C SER A 228 17.13 6.98 -4.95
N PRO A 229 17.08 7.57 -3.74
CA PRO A 229 15.82 8.06 -3.20
C PRO A 229 15.19 9.07 -4.16
N ALA A 230 13.91 8.90 -4.45
CA ALA A 230 13.17 9.75 -5.36
C ALA A 230 11.96 10.36 -4.63
N ASP A 231 11.80 11.68 -4.76
CA ASP A 231 10.58 12.34 -4.33
C ASP A 231 9.54 12.24 -5.45
N THR A 232 8.66 11.26 -5.32
CA THR A 232 7.54 11.10 -6.26
C THR A 232 6.23 11.45 -5.56
N PRO A 233 5.32 12.21 -6.20
CA PRO A 233 3.98 12.41 -5.67
C PRO A 233 3.30 11.07 -5.42
N SER A 234 2.38 11.03 -4.45
CA SER A 234 1.62 9.81 -4.10
C SER A 234 1.20 9.06 -5.35
N VAL A 235 1.76 7.86 -5.52
CA VAL A 235 1.58 7.06 -6.74
C VAL A 235 0.09 6.75 -6.96
N TRP A 236 -0.67 6.71 -5.87
CA TRP A 236 -2.10 6.48 -5.84
C TRP A 236 -2.95 7.69 -6.24
N HIS A 237 -2.49 8.93 -5.98
CA HIS A 237 -3.14 10.11 -6.58
C HIS A 237 -2.95 10.12 -8.11
N LYS A 238 -1.81 9.64 -8.62
CA LYS A 238 -1.50 9.64 -10.05
C LYS A 238 -2.30 8.61 -10.86
N ILE A 239 -2.51 7.41 -10.32
CA ILE A 239 -3.18 6.30 -11.04
C ILE A 239 -4.70 6.45 -11.07
N MET A 240 -5.29 7.09 -10.06
CA MET A 240 -6.72 7.39 -10.05
C MET A 240 -7.07 8.44 -11.11
N TRP A 241 -6.13 9.33 -11.46
CA TRP A 241 -6.24 10.25 -12.59
C TRP A 241 -6.33 9.50 -13.94
N GLN A 242 -5.58 8.41 -14.11
CA GLN A 242 -5.59 7.58 -15.33
C GLN A 242 -6.79 6.65 -15.45
N LYS A 243 -7.38 6.19 -14.33
CA LYS A 243 -8.59 5.34 -14.35
C LYS A 243 -9.88 6.09 -14.72
N GLY A 244 -9.80 7.38 -15.06
CA GLY A 244 -10.96 8.17 -15.48
C GLY A 244 -11.83 8.66 -14.33
N GLU A 245 -11.36 8.61 -13.07
CA GLU A 245 -12.01 9.31 -11.94
C GLU A 245 -11.64 10.81 -11.90
N ALA A 246 -11.15 11.36 -13.01
CA ALA A 246 -10.99 12.78 -13.24
C ALA A 246 -12.35 13.42 -13.57
N SER A 247 -13.15 13.67 -12.53
CA SER A 247 -14.38 14.47 -12.64
C SER A 247 -14.48 15.52 -11.53
N TRP A 248 -13.38 16.00 -10.95
CA TRP A 248 -13.49 17.15 -10.03
C TRP A 248 -12.35 18.15 -10.26
N PRO A 249 -12.65 19.37 -10.76
CA PRO A 249 -11.67 20.44 -10.87
C PRO A 249 -11.05 20.78 -9.51
N LEU A 250 -9.73 21.02 -9.49
CA LEU A 250 -8.96 21.38 -8.30
C LEU A 250 -9.53 22.59 -7.52
N GLU A 251 -10.33 23.44 -8.16
CA GLU A 251 -10.84 24.70 -7.62
C GLU A 251 -12.15 24.56 -6.83
N LEU A 252 -12.84 23.41 -6.87
CA LEU A 252 -14.10 23.17 -6.15
C LEU A 252 -13.96 22.30 -4.89
N ARG A 253 -12.73 22.11 -4.38
CA ARG A 253 -12.51 21.44 -3.11
C ARG A 253 -12.90 22.35 -1.94
N ARG A 254 -14.22 22.50 -1.70
CA ARG A 254 -14.68 22.85 -0.35
C ARG A 254 -14.10 21.81 0.62
N PRO A 255 -13.59 22.21 1.80
CA PRO A 255 -13.12 21.25 2.79
C PRO A 255 -14.33 20.51 3.36
N SER A 256 -14.81 19.52 2.62
CA SER A 256 -15.94 18.67 3.01
C SER A 256 -15.44 17.68 4.05
N SER A 257 -15.51 18.07 5.33
CA SER A 257 -15.31 17.26 6.53
C SER A 257 -13.92 16.58 6.70
N PRO A 258 -13.27 16.71 7.87
CA PRO A 258 -12.02 15.99 8.21
C PRO A 258 -12.12 14.45 8.10
N ASP A 259 -13.35 13.92 8.03
CA ASP A 259 -13.66 12.49 8.02
C ASP A 259 -13.93 11.91 6.63
N HIS A 260 -13.60 12.63 5.54
CA HIS A 260 -13.68 12.03 4.21
C HIS A 260 -12.58 10.97 4.04
N TYR A 261 -12.97 9.75 4.38
CA TYR A 261 -12.33 8.49 4.05
C TYR A 261 -12.43 8.32 2.53
N THR A 262 -11.55 9.02 1.79
CA THR A 262 -11.54 9.03 0.32
C THR A 262 -11.38 7.60 -0.18
N GLN A 263 -12.10 7.25 -1.25
CA GLN A 263 -12.07 5.92 -1.86
C GLN A 263 -10.63 5.45 -2.15
N GLU A 264 -9.75 6.38 -2.50
CA GLU A 264 -8.32 6.18 -2.70
C GLU A 264 -7.60 5.61 -1.47
N ARG A 265 -7.89 6.14 -0.28
CA ARG A 265 -7.27 5.68 0.98
C ARG A 265 -7.73 4.27 1.34
N LYS A 266 -8.98 3.91 1.02
CA LYS A 266 -9.49 2.54 1.17
C LYS A 266 -8.75 1.58 0.26
N GLU A 267 -8.60 1.92 -1.01
CA GLU A 267 -7.93 1.09 -2.00
C GLU A 267 -6.45 0.90 -1.66
N LEU A 268 -5.76 1.98 -1.29
CA LEU A 268 -4.40 1.91 -0.77
C LEU A 268 -4.31 1.01 0.46
N ALA A 269 -5.19 1.20 1.45
CA ALA A 269 -5.18 0.39 2.65
C ALA A 269 -5.48 -1.09 2.38
N LEU A 270 -6.32 -1.41 1.39
CA LEU A 270 -6.57 -2.78 0.93
C LEU A 270 -5.32 -3.40 0.30
N VAL A 271 -4.66 -2.69 -0.60
CA VAL A 271 -3.44 -3.14 -1.29
C VAL A 271 -2.30 -3.37 -0.29
N LEU A 272 -2.13 -2.46 0.68
CA LEU A 272 -1.13 -2.60 1.74
C LEU A 272 -1.47 -3.71 2.72
N SER A 273 -2.74 -3.84 3.15
CA SER A 273 -3.17 -4.91 4.06
C SER A 273 -2.93 -6.30 3.46
N ALA A 274 -3.15 -6.47 2.15
CA ALA A 274 -2.92 -7.74 1.45
C ALA A 274 -1.44 -8.14 1.36
N ARG A 275 -0.51 -7.18 1.50
CA ARG A 275 0.92 -7.42 1.33
C ARG A 275 1.68 -7.38 2.65
N TRP A 276 1.15 -6.68 3.67
CA TRP A 276 1.84 -6.52 4.95
C TRP A 276 2.01 -7.87 5.65
N LYS A 277 3.25 -8.20 6.06
CA LYS A 277 3.59 -9.49 6.69
C LYS A 277 2.76 -9.80 7.94
N ALA A 278 2.40 -8.77 8.71
CA ALA A 278 1.49 -8.87 9.84
C ALA A 278 0.11 -8.34 9.42
N PRO A 279 -1.00 -9.03 9.75
CA PRO A 279 -2.33 -8.60 9.37
C PRO A 279 -2.71 -7.31 10.11
N LEU A 280 -2.36 -6.16 9.53
CA LEU A 280 -2.86 -4.87 9.94
C LEU A 280 -4.26 -4.71 9.35
N GLY A 281 -5.22 -4.36 10.20
CA GLY A 281 -6.57 -4.06 9.76
C GLY A 281 -6.57 -2.86 8.82
N ILE A 282 -7.34 -2.95 7.73
CA ILE A 282 -7.49 -1.88 6.72
C ILE A 282 -7.78 -0.51 7.37
N LYS A 283 -8.61 -0.49 8.42
CA LYS A 283 -8.94 0.73 9.18
C LYS A 283 -7.73 1.33 9.89
N ASP A 284 -6.84 0.51 10.43
CA ASP A 284 -5.63 0.98 11.09
C ASP A 284 -4.62 1.52 10.07
N ILE A 285 -4.42 0.83 8.95
CA ILE A 285 -3.54 1.32 7.86
C ILE A 285 -4.04 2.68 7.35
N ALA A 286 -5.34 2.81 7.10
CA ALA A 286 -5.88 4.08 6.62
C ALA A 286 -5.81 5.19 7.68
N ARG A 287 -5.96 4.86 8.97
CA ARG A 287 -5.72 5.79 10.08
C ARG A 287 -4.26 6.26 10.07
N ARG A 288 -3.29 5.35 9.94
CA ARG A 288 -1.85 5.64 9.92
C ARG A 288 -1.43 6.48 8.72
N ILE A 289 -2.02 6.25 7.55
CA ILE A 289 -1.82 7.11 6.38
C ILE A 289 -2.33 8.52 6.66
N ARG A 290 -3.51 8.65 7.29
CA ARG A 290 -4.11 9.95 7.63
C ARG A 290 -3.30 10.72 8.69
N THR A 291 -2.77 10.03 9.69
CA THR A 291 -1.96 10.64 10.76
C THR A 291 -0.50 10.85 10.35
N HIS A 292 -0.14 10.55 9.10
CA HIS A 292 1.24 10.61 8.59
C HIS A 292 2.21 9.67 9.32
N GLU A 293 1.69 8.72 10.11
CA GLU A 293 2.47 7.62 10.70
C GLU A 293 3.00 6.66 9.63
N LEU A 294 2.27 6.49 8.53
CA LEU A 294 2.69 5.71 7.36
C LEU A 294 2.94 6.64 6.17
N LYS A 295 4.17 6.64 5.63
CA LYS A 295 4.57 7.46 4.50
C LYS A 295 5.08 6.61 3.34
N GLN A 296 4.87 7.11 2.13
CA GLN A 296 5.45 6.58 0.90
C GLN A 296 6.95 6.87 0.90
N CYS A 297 7.76 5.90 0.51
CA CYS A 297 9.18 6.05 0.20
C CYS A 297 9.42 5.48 -1.19
N CYS A 298 9.98 6.28 -2.09
CA CYS A 298 10.28 5.83 -3.45
C CYS A 298 11.78 5.75 -3.68
N ILE A 299 12.19 4.65 -4.30
CA ILE A 299 13.58 4.38 -4.67
C ILE A 299 13.60 4.16 -6.17
N GLU A 300 14.30 5.03 -6.90
CA GLU A 300 14.54 4.86 -8.33
C GLU A 300 15.55 3.74 -8.55
N LEU A 301 15.23 2.86 -9.51
CA LEU A 301 16.08 1.80 -10.00
C LEU A 301 16.75 2.25 -11.29
N ARG A 302 18.08 2.22 -11.34
CA ARG A 302 18.84 2.53 -12.55
C ARG A 302 19.79 1.41 -12.93
N SER A 303 19.65 0.89 -14.15
CA SER A 303 20.50 -0.19 -14.67
C SER A 303 21.45 0.26 -15.80
N ASP A 304 21.46 1.55 -16.13
CA ASP A 304 22.30 2.15 -17.19
C ASP A 304 23.77 1.74 -17.05
N GLY A 305 24.29 1.05 -18.07
CA GLY A 305 25.70 0.61 -18.12
C GLY A 305 26.05 -0.59 -17.23
N LEU A 306 25.08 -1.19 -16.52
CA LEU A 306 25.32 -2.31 -15.58
C LEU A 306 25.02 -3.70 -16.16
N ARG A 307 24.82 -3.79 -17.49
CA ARG A 307 24.54 -5.07 -18.18
C ARG A 307 25.66 -6.09 -17.97
N ALA A 308 26.92 -5.68 -18.14
CA ALA A 308 28.07 -6.57 -18.02
C ALA A 308 28.21 -7.13 -16.59
N GLU A 309 27.93 -6.32 -15.58
CA GLU A 309 27.94 -6.73 -14.17
C GLU A 309 26.82 -7.72 -13.86
N SER A 310 25.62 -7.46 -14.39
CA SER A 310 24.46 -8.37 -14.27
C SER A 310 24.75 -9.75 -14.88
N VAL A 311 25.36 -9.77 -16.07
CA VAL A 311 25.75 -11.00 -16.77
C VAL A 311 26.83 -11.75 -15.98
N THR A 312 27.89 -11.05 -15.59
CA THR A 312 29.01 -11.64 -14.84
C THR A 312 28.53 -12.28 -13.53
N PHE A 313 27.64 -11.60 -12.81
CA PHE A 313 27.06 -12.12 -11.58
C PHE A 313 26.19 -13.35 -11.82
N THR A 314 25.36 -13.31 -12.87
CA THR A 314 24.50 -14.45 -13.22
C THR A 314 25.31 -15.70 -13.58
N GLU A 315 26.41 -15.55 -14.31
CA GLU A 315 27.27 -16.66 -14.73
C GLU A 315 28.14 -17.20 -13.60
N ARG A 316 28.79 -16.31 -12.85
CA ARG A 316 29.81 -16.71 -11.85
C ARG A 316 29.22 -17.05 -10.50
N VAL A 317 28.20 -16.30 -10.07
CA VAL A 317 27.60 -16.43 -8.74
C VAL A 317 26.35 -17.29 -8.80
N LEU A 318 25.37 -16.90 -9.62
CA LEU A 318 24.10 -17.63 -9.69
C LEU A 318 24.22 -18.93 -10.48
N LYS A 319 25.15 -19.03 -11.44
CA LYS A 319 25.34 -20.18 -12.34
C LYS A 319 24.04 -20.56 -13.05
N MET A 320 23.29 -19.57 -13.53
CA MET A 320 21.98 -19.76 -14.17
C MET A 320 22.01 -19.48 -15.67
N LYS A 321 21.07 -20.09 -16.39
CA LYS A 321 20.75 -19.68 -17.76
C LYS A 321 19.93 -18.40 -17.73
N TYR A 322 20.27 -17.47 -18.61
CA TYR A 322 19.58 -16.18 -18.74
C TYR A 322 19.29 -15.88 -20.20
N ARG A 323 18.27 -15.05 -20.44
CA ARG A 323 18.05 -14.38 -21.71
C ARG A 323 18.34 -12.91 -21.51
N VAL A 324 19.17 -12.37 -22.38
CA VAL A 324 19.43 -10.93 -22.45
C VAL A 324 18.21 -10.28 -23.09
N LEU A 325 17.65 -9.27 -22.45
CA LEU A 325 16.61 -8.44 -23.04
C LEU A 325 17.32 -7.35 -23.85
N ASP A 326 17.18 -7.39 -25.17
CA ASP A 326 17.74 -6.38 -26.08
C ASP A 326 16.80 -5.18 -26.18
N GLU A 327 17.39 -3.98 -26.26
CA GLU A 327 16.67 -2.68 -26.37
C GLU A 327 15.74 -2.60 -27.60
N GLU A 328 15.81 -3.54 -28.55
CA GLU A 328 14.99 -3.54 -29.77
C GLU A 328 13.60 -4.21 -29.62
N GLU A 329 13.27 -4.88 -28.50
CA GLU A 329 11.92 -5.45 -28.27
C GLU A 329 10.97 -4.52 -27.47
N ALA A 330 11.40 -3.29 -27.13
CA ALA A 330 10.60 -2.25 -26.48
C ALA A 330 10.21 -1.10 -27.44
N GLY A 331 9.70 -1.46 -28.62
CA GLY A 331 9.26 -0.52 -29.67
C GLY A 331 7.75 -0.43 -29.83
#